data_AF-A0A6G3Z923-F1
#
_entry.id   AF-A0A6G3Z923-F1
#
_cell.length_a   1.000
_cell.length_b   1.000
_cell.length_c   1.000
_cell.angle_alpha   90.00
_cell.angle_beta   90.00
_cell.angle_gamma   90.00
#
_symmetry.space_group_name_H-M   'P 1'
#
loop_
_entity.id
_entity.type
_entity.pdbx_description
1 polymer ?
#
loop_
_entity_poly.entity_id
_entity_poly.type
_entity_poly.pdbx_seq_one_letter_code
_entity_poly.pdbx_strand_id
1 'polypeptide(L)'
;MEKTTDQSAILRFYQSPIGKKLITGITGLGLALFVLAHMVGNLLMFVSHDAYNTYAYTLERIWPLFWTVEAVLLAVFLLHAATGMYIFRTRLQARPLGYATYASRGEPSSQSFSSRTMIVTGI
;
A
#
# COMPACT_ATOMS: atom_id res chain seq x y z
N MET A 1 33.40 -22.64 -3.18
CA MET A 1 32.86 -22.57 -1.81
C MET A 1 31.74 -21.55 -1.80
N GLU A 2 30.51 -22.01 -1.98
CA GLU A 2 29.32 -21.16 -1.93
C GLU A 2 29.01 -20.90 -0.46
N LYS A 3 29.16 -19.65 0.00
CA LYS A 3 28.68 -19.23 1.32
C LYS A 3 27.16 -19.24 1.26
N THR A 4 26.54 -20.36 1.61
CA THR A 4 25.13 -20.42 1.97
C THR A 4 24.95 -19.51 3.19
N THR A 5 24.56 -18.26 2.92
CA THR A 5 24.26 -17.30 3.98
C THR A 5 22.99 -17.81 4.66
N ASP A 6 23.10 -18.29 5.90
CA ASP A 6 21.95 -18.70 6.70
C ASP A 6 21.08 -17.47 6.97
N GLN A 7 20.16 -17.20 6.04
CA GLN A 7 19.22 -16.09 6.15
C GLN A 7 18.03 -16.53 7.00
N SER A 8 17.69 -15.72 7.98
CA SER A 8 16.53 -15.96 8.84
C SER A 8 15.26 -16.17 8.00
N ALA A 9 14.37 -17.05 8.48
CA ALA A 9 13.12 -17.38 7.79
C ALA A 9 12.29 -16.13 7.44
N ILE A 10 12.37 -15.09 8.27
CA ILE A 10 11.72 -13.79 8.09
C ILE A 10 12.28 -13.06 6.86
N LEU A 11 13.62 -13.03 6.70
CA LEU A 11 14.26 -12.39 5.54
C LEU A 11 13.92 -13.12 4.24
N ARG A 12 13.90 -14.46 4.27
CA ARG A 12 13.50 -15.28 3.11
C ARG A 12 12.05 -15.01 2.71
N PHE A 13 11.15 -14.90 3.69
CA PHE A 13 9.75 -14.56 3.44
C PHE A 13 9.62 -13.18 2.80
N TYR A 14 10.28 -12.15 3.35
CA TYR A 14 10.24 -10.78 2.82
C TYR A 14 10.79 -10.68 1.39
N GLN A 15 11.82 -11.45 1.06
CA GLN A 15 12.41 -11.45 -0.28
C GLN A 15 11.57 -12.23 -1.31
N SER A 16 10.77 -13.19 -0.85
CA SER A 16 9.98 -14.05 -1.72
C SER A 16 8.88 -13.28 -2.49
N PRO A 17 8.53 -13.71 -3.73
CA PRO A 17 7.43 -13.10 -4.48
C PRO A 17 6.08 -13.18 -3.77
N ILE A 18 5.85 -14.25 -3.00
CA ILE A 18 4.59 -14.45 -2.26
C ILE A 18 4.50 -13.50 -1.07
N GLY A 19 5.59 -13.34 -0.30
CA GLY A 19 5.66 -12.42 0.83
C GLY A 19 5.46 -10.98 0.40
N LYS A 20 6.11 -10.55 -0.70
CA LYS A 20 5.92 -9.21 -1.28
C LYS A 20 4.47 -8.93 -1.64
N LYS A 21 3.77 -9.89 -2.27
CA LYS A 21 2.34 -9.75 -2.60
C LYS A 21 1.47 -9.58 -1.35
N LEU A 22 1.70 -10.41 -0.33
CA LEU A 22 0.97 -10.32 0.94
C LEU A 22 1.22 -8.98 1.63
N ILE A 23 2.48 -8.54 1.72
CA ILE A 23 2.85 -7.24 2.30
C ILE A 23 2.14 -6.11 1.57
N THR A 24 2.24 -6.06 0.23
CA THR A 24 1.57 -5.01 -0.56
C THR A 24 0.05 -5.05 -0.44
N GLY A 25 -0.54 -6.25 -0.34
CA GLY A 25 -1.99 -6.41 -0.20
C GLY A 25 -2.51 -5.95 1.15
N ILE A 26 -1.88 -6.38 2.25
CA ILE A 26 -2.27 -6.01 3.62
C ILE A 26 -2.09 -4.50 3.84
N THR A 27 -0.93 -3.96 3.44
CA THR A 27 -0.66 -2.52 3.56
C THR A 27 -1.61 -1.69 2.70
N GLY A 28 -1.89 -2.12 1.47
CA GLY A 28 -2.81 -1.43 0.58
C GLY A 28 -4.25 -1.43 1.10
N LEU A 29 -4.73 -2.54 1.66
CA LEU A 29 -6.04 -2.61 2.30
C LEU A 29 -6.12 -1.69 3.52
N GLY A 30 -5.09 -1.66 4.36
CA GLY A 30 -5.02 -0.74 5.50
C GLY A 30 -5.09 0.73 5.08
N LEU A 31 -4.32 1.12 4.07
CA LEU A 31 -4.34 2.49 3.53
C LEU A 31 -5.69 2.84 2.89
N ALA A 32 -6.31 1.90 2.18
CA ALA A 32 -7.63 2.12 1.59
C ALA A 32 -8.70 2.38 2.66
N LEU A 33 -8.71 1.59 3.74
CA LEU A 33 -9.60 1.80 4.88
C LEU A 33 -9.34 3.15 5.56
N PHE A 34 -8.06 3.52 5.73
CA PHE A 34 -7.69 4.82 6.26
C PHE A 34 -8.23 5.96 5.38
N VAL A 35 -8.04 5.89 4.05
CA VAL A 35 -8.55 6.91 3.13
C VAL A 35 -10.07 7.02 3.22
N LEU A 36 -10.80 5.90 3.31
CA LEU A 36 -12.27 5.93 3.49
C LEU A 36 -12.66 6.64 4.80
N ALA A 37 -12.06 6.27 5.92
CA ALA A 37 -12.33 6.91 7.21
C ALA A 37 -11.94 8.39 7.21
N HIS A 38 -10.80 8.73 6.61
CA HIS A 38 -10.31 10.09 6.49
C HIS A 38 -11.25 10.95 5.63
N MET A 39 -11.75 10.42 4.52
CA MET A 39 -12.74 11.10 3.69
C MET A 39 -14.04 11.34 4.45
N VAL A 40 -14.52 10.37 5.25
CA VAL A 40 -15.72 10.57 6.10
C VAL A 40 -15.51 11.74 7.07
N GLY A 41 -14.34 11.82 7.72
CA GLY A 41 -13.99 12.95 8.58
C GLY A 41 -13.98 14.28 7.84
N ASN A 42 -13.39 14.32 6.64
CA ASN A 42 -13.33 15.53 5.82
C ASN A 42 -14.70 15.97 5.30
N LEU A 43 -15.61 15.03 5.02
CA LEU A 43 -16.96 15.36 4.60
C LEU A 43 -17.77 16.11 5.67
N LEU A 44 -17.40 16.00 6.95
CA LEU A 44 -18.00 16.81 8.03
C LEU A 44 -17.85 18.31 7.78
N MET A 45 -16.83 18.73 7.03
CA MET A 45 -16.63 20.12 6.62
C MET A 45 -17.81 20.66 5.81
N PHE A 46 -18.49 19.82 5.02
CA PHE A 46 -19.67 20.21 4.25
C PHE A 46 -20.96 20.20 5.08
N VAL A 47 -20.96 19.58 6.25
CA VAL A 47 -22.13 19.51 7.14
C VAL A 47 -22.20 20.76 8.01
N SER A 48 -21.14 21.06 8.77
CA SER A 48 -21.01 22.30 9.53
C SER A 48 -19.58 22.53 10.02
N HIS A 49 -19.22 23.79 10.23
CA HIS A 49 -17.94 24.14 10.83
C HIS A 49 -17.78 23.57 12.25
N ASP A 50 -18.85 23.58 13.05
CA ASP A 50 -18.80 23.09 14.43
C ASP A 50 -18.58 21.58 14.50
N ALA A 51 -19.20 20.79 13.61
CA ALA A 51 -19.02 19.34 13.56
C ALA A 51 -17.57 18.98 13.18
N TYR A 52 -17.02 19.65 12.17
CA TYR A 52 -15.64 19.45 11.75
C TYR A 52 -14.64 19.84 12.86
N ASN A 53 -14.82 21.01 13.48
CA ASN A 53 -13.94 21.48 14.56
C ASN A 53 -14.00 20.58 15.80
N THR A 54 -15.20 20.11 16.17
CA THR A 54 -15.37 19.19 17.31
C THR A 54 -14.68 17.85 17.04
N TYR A 55 -14.78 17.34 15.82
CA TYR A 55 -14.10 16.11 15.40
C TYR A 55 -12.58 16.26 15.47
N ALA A 56 -12.03 17.32 14.87
CA ALA A 56 -10.59 17.61 14.91
C ALA A 56 -10.08 17.77 16.35
N TYR A 57 -10.81 18.50 17.19
CA TYR A 57 -10.47 18.70 18.59
C TYR A 57 -10.47 17.39 19.41
N THR A 58 -11.40 16.49 19.12
CA THR A 58 -11.47 15.18 19.78
C THR A 58 -10.28 14.30 19.39
N LEU A 59 -9.86 14.34 18.12
CA LEU A 59 -8.70 13.61 17.63
C LEU A 59 -7.37 14.14 18.19
N GLU A 60 -7.24 15.45 18.38
CA GLU A 60 -6.02 16.02 18.96
C GLU A 60 -5.89 15.67 20.44
N ARG A 61 -7.01 15.58 21.16
CA ARG A 61 -7.06 15.27 22.60
C ARG A 61 -6.66 13.84 22.97
N ILE A 62 -6.72 12.89 22.04
CA ILE A 62 -6.31 11.50 22.29
C ILE A 62 -4.78 11.32 22.25
N TRP A 63 -4.03 12.32 22.70
CA TRP A 63 -2.59 12.21 22.91
C TRP A 63 -2.26 11.04 23.85
N PRO A 64 -1.25 10.18 23.58
CA PRO A 64 -0.29 10.17 22.47
C PRO A 64 -0.71 9.28 21.28
N LEU A 65 -1.93 8.75 21.28
CA LEU A 65 -2.41 7.79 20.29
C LEU A 65 -2.41 8.39 18.88
N PHE A 66 -2.79 9.68 18.75
CA PHE A 66 -2.81 10.38 17.46
C PHE A 66 -1.45 10.32 16.74
N TRP A 67 -0.36 10.64 17.46
CA TRP A 67 1.00 10.64 16.91
C TRP A 67 1.49 9.24 16.58
N THR A 68 1.08 8.27 17.40
CA THR A 68 1.40 6.86 17.15
C THR A 68 0.74 6.38 15.86
N VAL A 69 -0.54 6.70 15.66
CA VAL A 69 -1.29 6.36 14.45
C VAL A 69 -0.67 7.03 13.22
N GLU A 70 -0.29 8.30 13.32
CA GLU A 70 0.38 9.03 12.23
C GLU A 70 1.71 8.37 11.84
N ALA A 71 2.57 8.08 12.82
CA ALA A 71 3.85 7.41 12.57
C ALA A 71 3.68 6.01 11.95
N VAL A 72 2.70 5.24 12.43
CA VAL A 72 2.37 3.92 11.89
C VAL A 72 1.86 4.04 10.45
N LEU A 73 0.96 4.97 10.17
CA LEU A 73 0.44 5.20 8.82
C LEU A 73 1.54 5.61 7.86
N LEU A 74 2.45 6.50 8.29
CA LEU A 74 3.61 6.89 7.48
C LEU A 74 4.51 5.68 7.19
N ALA A 75 4.81 4.86 8.19
CA ALA A 75 5.61 3.64 7.99
C ALA A 75 4.93 2.65 7.03
N VAL A 76 3.62 2.42 7.17
CA VAL A 76 2.83 1.55 6.29
C VAL A 76 2.80 2.10 4.87
N PHE A 77 2.61 3.40 4.69
CA PHE A 77 2.64 4.06 3.39
C PHE A 77 3.99 3.90 2.69
N LEU A 78 5.09 4.16 3.40
CA LEU A 78 6.44 3.99 2.86
C LEU A 78 6.72 2.53 2.50
N LEU A 79 6.33 1.58 3.35
CA LEU A 79 6.48 0.15 3.09
C LEU A 79 5.70 -0.28 1.84
N HIS A 80 4.45 0.18 1.71
CA HIS A 80 3.58 -0.08 0.56
C HIS A 80 4.20 0.45 -0.74
N ALA A 81 4.56 1.73 -0.75
CA ALA A 81 5.12 2.41 -1.91
C ALA A 81 6.47 1.81 -2.33
N ALA A 82 7.38 1.57 -1.37
CA ALA A 82 8.69 0.99 -1.66
C ALA A 82 8.58 -0.43 -2.24
N THR A 83 7.72 -1.27 -1.67
CA THR A 83 7.53 -2.65 -2.16
C THR A 83 6.86 -2.66 -3.52
N GLY A 84 5.85 -1.79 -3.74
CA GLY A 84 5.19 -1.62 -5.04
C GLY A 84 6.18 -1.16 -6.13
N MET A 85 7.01 -0.15 -5.82
CA MET A 85 8.06 0.35 -6.70
C MET A 85 9.10 -0.72 -7.03
N TYR A 86 9.51 -1.51 -6.04
CA TYR A 86 10.44 -2.62 -6.25
C TYR A 86 9.86 -3.68 -7.20
N ILE A 87 8.59 -4.06 -7.01
CA ILE A 87 7.91 -5.02 -7.89
C ILE A 87 7.82 -4.46 -9.31
N PHE A 88 7.48 -3.18 -9.45
CA PHE A 88 7.39 -2.52 -10.75
C PHE A 88 8.73 -2.51 -11.49
N ARG A 89 9.82 -2.12 -10.82
CA ARG A 89 11.18 -2.14 -11.40
C ARG A 89 11.60 -3.55 -11.81
N THR A 90 11.34 -4.54 -10.96
CA THR A 90 11.64 -5.95 -11.26
C THR A 90 10.85 -6.45 -12.47
N ARG A 91 9.56 -6.04 -12.58
CA ARG A 91 8.72 -6.35 -13.74
C ARG A 91 9.29 -5.77 -15.03
N LEU A 92 9.78 -4.53 -15.00
CA LEU A 92 10.40 -3.88 -16.17
C LEU A 92 11.69 -4.58 -16.58
N GLN A 93 12.56 -4.90 -15.64
CA GLN A 93 13.83 -5.60 -15.91
C GLN A 93 13.61 -7.01 -16.46
N ALA A 94 12.64 -7.74 -15.90
CA ALA A 94 12.30 -9.08 -16.38
C ALA A 94 11.60 -9.08 -17.75
N ARG A 95 11.12 -7.92 -18.24
CA ARG A 95 10.33 -7.80 -19.47
C ARG A 95 10.69 -6.55 -20.28
N PRO A 96 11.74 -6.62 -21.11
CA PRO A 96 12.15 -5.53 -21.99
C PRO A 96 11.12 -5.22 -23.09
N LEU A 97 10.35 -6.23 -23.53
CA LEU A 97 9.27 -6.08 -24.51
C LEU A 97 7.91 -6.10 -23.78
N GLY A 98 7.12 -5.05 -23.99
CA GLY A 98 5.78 -4.89 -23.41
C GLY A 98 4.78 -5.94 -23.89
N TYR A 99 3.62 -6.02 -23.23
CA TYR A 99 2.54 -6.89 -23.67
C TYR A 99 1.93 -6.37 -24.98
N ALA A 100 2.00 -7.16 -26.05
CA ALA A 100 1.29 -6.88 -27.30
C ALA A 100 -0.23 -6.98 -27.12
N THR A 101 -0.67 -7.93 -26.28
CA THR A 101 -2.06 -8.08 -25.84
C THR A 101 -2.09 -8.44 -24.36
N TYR A 102 -3.05 -7.87 -23.62
CA TYR A 102 -3.31 -8.26 -22.24
C TYR A 102 -4.28 -9.45 -22.22
N ALA A 103 -3.80 -10.62 -22.67
CA ALA A 103 -4.55 -11.86 -22.66
C ALA A 103 -4.17 -12.71 -21.42
N SER A 104 -5.16 -13.33 -20.78
CA SER A 104 -4.87 -14.33 -19.75
C SER A 104 -4.34 -15.61 -20.42
N ARG A 105 -3.34 -16.25 -19.82
CA ARG A 105 -2.81 -17.55 -20.31
C ARG A 105 -3.70 -18.75 -19.92
N GLY A 106 -4.87 -18.51 -19.35
CA GLY A 106 -5.83 -19.50 -18.86
C GLY A 106 -7.10 -18.81 -18.36
N GLU A 107 -7.57 -19.20 -17.17
CA GLU A 107 -8.67 -18.54 -16.45
C GLU A 107 -8.53 -17.00 -16.45
N PRO A 108 -9.64 -16.22 -16.46
CA PRO A 108 -9.58 -14.76 -16.50
C PRO A 108 -8.70 -14.20 -15.38
N SER A 109 -7.60 -13.57 -15.77
CA SER A 109 -6.71 -12.88 -14.83
C SER A 109 -7.48 -11.76 -14.14
N SER A 110 -7.55 -11.75 -12.80
CA SER A 110 -8.21 -10.71 -11.97
C SER A 110 -7.48 -9.36 -11.99
N GLN A 111 -6.76 -9.06 -13.05
CA GLN A 111 -5.89 -7.91 -13.20
C GLN A 111 -6.71 -6.76 -13.80
N SER A 112 -7.25 -5.93 -12.93
CA SER A 112 -8.14 -4.80 -13.27
C SER A 112 -7.38 -3.61 -13.90
N PHE A 113 -8.12 -2.64 -14.45
CA PHE A 113 -7.54 -1.38 -14.91
C PHE A 113 -6.81 -0.65 -13.77
N SER A 114 -7.42 -0.58 -12.58
CA SER A 114 -6.77 -0.02 -11.39
C SER A 114 -5.45 -0.73 -11.04
N SER A 115 -5.41 -2.06 -11.17
CA SER A 115 -4.16 -2.81 -10.95
C SER A 115 -3.08 -2.53 -12.00
N ARG A 116 -3.46 -2.11 -13.22
CA ARG A 116 -2.56 -1.75 -14.32
C ARG A 116 -1.92 -0.39 -14.10
N THR A 117 -2.71 0.56 -13.61
CA THR A 117 -2.32 1.97 -13.43
C THR A 117 -1.84 2.29 -12.02
N MET A 118 -1.82 1.33 -11.10
CA MET A 118 -1.41 1.52 -9.69
C MET A 118 -0.08 2.26 -9.54
N ILE A 119 0.91 1.98 -10.39
CA ILE A 119 2.22 2.68 -10.34
C ILE A 119 2.11 4.15 -10.77
N VAL A 120 1.21 4.46 -11.71
CA VAL A 120 1.02 5.82 -12.23
C VAL A 120 0.34 6.68 -11.17
N THR A 121 -0.63 6.12 -10.45
CA THR A 121 -1.34 6.83 -9.39
C THR A 121 -0.57 6.87 -8.06
N GLY A 122 0.45 6.01 -7.90
CA GLY A 122 1.20 5.87 -6.66
C GLY A 122 2.55 6.63 -6.63
N ILE A 123 2.95 7.24 -7.75
CA ILE A 123 4.11 8.15 -7.86
C ILE A 123 3.57 9.58 -7.86
#